data_AF-A0A1C0SX09-F1
#
_entry.id   AF-A0A1C0SX09-F1
#
_cell.length_a   1.000
_cell.length_b   1.000
_cell.length_c   1.000
_cell.angle_alpha   90.00
_cell.angle_beta   90.00
_cell.angle_gamma   90.00
#
_symmetry.space_group_name_H-M   'P 1'
#
loop_
_entity.id
_entity.type
_entity.pdbx_description
1 polymer ?
#
loop_
_entity_poly.entity_id
_entity_poly.type
_entity_poly.pdbx_seq_one_letter_code
_entity_poly.pdbx_strand_id
1 'polypeptide(L)'
;MIQQSELKISIHNECVYAGSEYFHIRTMLPQTLNDALVHAMKNTRTCGFDQMAKLGDMDINVYDGDEEDGELIWFSFRLGNVGMNFSARQEGLQLDMSCEKHAHGDDALDWTAWREQCAGKLPDDFWIEPAAILRKLLALAATQH
;
A
#
# COMPACT_ATOMS: atom_id res chain seq x y z
N MET A 1 0.99 18.49 -20.19
CA MET A 1 0.18 18.94 -19.03
C MET A 1 0.48 17.95 -17.93
N ILE A 2 1.17 18.36 -16.86
CA ILE A 2 1.51 17.44 -15.75
C ILE A 2 0.24 17.31 -14.91
N GLN A 3 -0.48 16.21 -15.09
CA GLN A 3 -1.64 15.88 -14.26
C GLN A 3 -1.11 15.62 -12.85
N GLN A 4 -1.45 16.48 -11.89
CA GLN A 4 -1.05 16.26 -10.50
C GLN A 4 -1.74 14.99 -10.00
N SER A 5 -0.96 14.01 -9.54
CA SER A 5 -1.48 12.91 -8.75
C SER A 5 -2.22 13.49 -7.55
N GLU A 6 -3.54 13.30 -7.49
CA GLU A 6 -4.32 13.70 -6.33
C GLU A 6 -3.96 12.78 -5.14
N LEU A 7 -3.23 13.32 -4.17
CA LEU A 7 -2.99 12.67 -2.89
C LEU A 7 -4.13 13.04 -1.95
N LYS A 8 -4.93 12.05 -1.56
CA LYS A 8 -5.97 12.20 -0.54
C LYS A 8 -5.56 11.46 0.73
N ILE A 9 -5.68 12.13 1.86
CA ILE A 9 -5.42 11.58 3.18
C ILE A 9 -6.68 11.77 4.03
N SER A 10 -7.18 10.69 4.60
CA SER A 10 -8.30 10.73 5.53
C SER A 10 -7.97 10.01 6.83
N ILE A 11 -8.39 10.58 7.94
CA ILE A 11 -8.26 9.97 9.26
C ILE A 11 -9.60 9.31 9.58
N HIS A 12 -9.56 8.05 10.00
CA HIS A 12 -10.73 7.27 10.36
C HIS A 12 -10.63 6.89 11.83
N ASN A 13 -11.49 7.50 12.64
CA ASN A 13 -11.40 7.37 14.09
C ASN A 13 -12.01 6.06 14.62
N GLU A 14 -12.74 5.29 13.83
CA GLU A 14 -13.34 4.03 14.30
C GLU A 14 -13.49 3.03 13.14
N CYS A 15 -12.68 1.96 13.13
CA CYS A 15 -13.14 0.70 12.54
C CYS A 15 -13.92 -0.06 13.61
N VAL A 16 -15.23 -0.23 13.40
CA VAL A 16 -16.17 -0.92 14.33
C VAL A 16 -15.70 -2.35 14.68
N TYR A 17 -14.80 -2.93 13.89
CA TYR A 17 -14.30 -4.28 14.12
C TYR A 17 -13.05 -4.38 15.04
N ALA A 18 -12.31 -3.28 15.26
CA ALA A 18 -10.98 -3.37 15.88
C ALA A 18 -10.61 -2.30 16.91
N GLY A 19 -11.35 -1.19 17.03
CA GLY A 19 -11.04 -0.15 18.01
C GLY A 19 -9.73 0.61 17.77
N SER A 20 -9.04 0.34 16.66
CA SER A 20 -7.83 1.06 16.22
C SER A 20 -8.19 2.32 15.43
N GLU A 21 -7.49 3.42 15.69
CA GLU A 21 -7.48 4.58 14.80
C GLU A 21 -6.48 4.35 13.66
N TYR A 22 -6.88 4.66 12.44
CA TYR A 22 -6.03 4.52 11.26
C TYR A 22 -6.18 5.71 10.34
N PHE A 23 -5.19 5.88 9.49
CA PHE A 23 -5.21 6.86 8.42
C PHE A 23 -5.13 6.13 7.10
N HIS A 24 -5.89 6.66 6.16
CA HIS A 24 -6.06 6.10 4.84
C HIS A 24 -5.41 7.06 3.85
N ILE A 25 -4.39 6.58 3.15
CA ILE A 25 -3.75 7.29 2.05
C ILE A 25 -4.28 6.71 0.76
N ARG A 26 -4.82 7.60 -0.09
CA ARG A 26 -5.21 7.27 -1.46
C ARG A 26 -4.46 8.16 -2.43
N THR A 27 -3.86 7.58 -3.46
CA THR A 27 -3.20 8.36 -4.52
C THR A 27 -3.26 7.63 -5.85
N MET A 28 -3.13 8.39 -6.94
CA MET A 28 -2.92 7.84 -8.27
C MET A 28 -1.43 7.68 -8.56
N LEU A 29 -1.06 6.50 -9.04
CA LEU A 29 0.28 6.14 -9.49
C LEU A 29 0.29 5.83 -11.00
N PRO A 30 1.43 5.98 -11.68
CA PRO A 30 1.53 5.74 -13.12
C PRO A 30 1.16 4.32 -13.52
N GLN A 31 0.51 4.16 -14.68
CA GLN A 31 0.18 2.84 -15.25
C GLN A 31 1.44 2.01 -15.58
N THR A 32 2.62 2.64 -15.70
CA THR A 32 3.90 1.94 -15.93
C THR A 32 4.29 1.00 -14.80
N LEU A 33 3.60 1.02 -13.65
CA LEU A 33 3.75 0.02 -12.59
C LEU A 33 3.01 -1.30 -12.86
N ASN A 34 2.11 -1.35 -13.85
CA ASN A 34 1.24 -2.50 -14.13
C ASN A 34 2.04 -3.79 -14.23
N ASP A 35 3.05 -3.83 -15.09
CA ASP A 35 3.83 -5.03 -15.39
C ASP A 35 4.55 -5.54 -14.15
N ALA A 36 5.09 -4.64 -13.33
CA ALA A 36 5.74 -5.00 -12.07
C ALA A 36 4.76 -5.62 -11.07
N LEU A 37 3.55 -5.06 -10.94
CA LEU A 37 2.51 -5.55 -10.03
C LEU A 37 1.96 -6.90 -10.50
N VAL A 38 1.64 -7.02 -11.79
CA VAL A 38 1.21 -8.27 -12.44
C VAL A 38 2.27 -9.37 -12.28
N HIS A 39 3.54 -9.04 -12.48
CA HIS A 39 4.63 -9.98 -12.30
C HIS A 39 4.74 -10.46 -10.84
N ALA A 40 4.68 -9.54 -9.88
CA ALA A 40 4.70 -9.87 -8.45
C ALA A 40 3.50 -10.76 -8.05
N MET A 41 2.31 -10.44 -8.55
CA MET A 41 1.09 -11.22 -8.34
C MET A 41 1.24 -12.65 -8.86
N LYS A 42 1.67 -12.82 -10.10
CA LYS A 42 1.86 -14.13 -10.74
C LYS A 42 2.92 -14.99 -10.05
N ASN A 43 4.04 -14.39 -9.67
CA ASN A 43 5.11 -15.09 -8.95
C ASN A 43 4.62 -15.63 -7.59
N THR A 44 3.72 -14.92 -6.91
CA THR A 44 3.17 -15.41 -5.65
C THR A 44 2.27 -16.63 -5.87
N ARG A 45 1.42 -16.59 -6.89
CA ARG A 45 0.51 -17.71 -7.23
C ARG A 45 1.25 -19.00 -7.56
N THR A 46 2.48 -18.91 -8.08
CA THR A 46 3.31 -20.08 -8.42
C THR A 46 4.15 -20.59 -7.25
N CYS A 47 4.54 -19.73 -6.31
CA CYS A 47 5.42 -20.04 -5.18
C CYS A 47 4.68 -20.42 -3.88
N GLY A 48 3.38 -20.15 -3.78
CA GLY A 48 2.55 -20.40 -2.60
C GLY A 48 2.48 -19.21 -1.64
N PHE A 49 1.36 -19.09 -0.90
CA PHE A 49 1.00 -17.92 -0.08
C PHE A 49 1.99 -17.54 1.04
N ASP A 50 2.89 -18.44 1.45
CA ASP A 50 3.88 -18.20 2.50
C ASP A 50 5.22 -17.64 2.00
N GLN A 51 5.41 -17.49 0.69
CA GLN A 51 6.64 -16.92 0.12
C GLN A 51 6.49 -15.42 -0.15
N MET A 52 7.46 -14.64 0.31
CA MET A 52 7.56 -13.20 0.00
C MET A 52 7.81 -13.02 -1.49
N ALA A 53 6.96 -12.24 -2.16
CA ALA A 53 7.16 -11.83 -3.53
C ALA A 53 8.00 -10.55 -3.61
N LYS A 54 8.55 -10.27 -4.79
CA LYS A 54 9.31 -9.05 -5.06
C LYS A 54 8.51 -8.09 -5.90
N LEU A 55 8.48 -6.82 -5.47
CA LEU A 55 8.04 -5.68 -6.28
C LEU A 55 9.21 -4.71 -6.41
N GLY A 56 9.98 -4.83 -7.49
CA GLY A 56 11.30 -4.22 -7.57
C GLY A 56 12.27 -4.83 -6.55
N ASP A 57 12.88 -4.00 -5.71
CA ASP A 57 13.73 -4.44 -4.60
C ASP A 57 12.96 -4.75 -3.31
N MET A 58 11.66 -4.42 -3.26
CA MET A 58 10.81 -4.56 -2.07
C MET A 58 10.30 -5.99 -1.89
N ASP A 59 10.43 -6.51 -0.68
CA ASP A 59 9.78 -7.76 -0.24
C ASP A 59 8.33 -7.48 0.18
N ILE A 60 7.39 -8.06 -0.54
CA ILE A 60 5.95 -7.94 -0.27
C ILE A 60 5.34 -9.30 0.05
N ASN A 61 4.30 -9.31 0.87
CA ASN A 61 3.46 -10.49 1.06
C ASN A 61 2.12 -10.24 0.37
N VAL A 62 1.86 -11.01 -0.68
CA VAL A 62 0.67 -10.85 -1.51
C VAL A 62 -0.48 -11.63 -0.91
N TYR A 63 -1.60 -10.95 -0.73
CA TYR A 63 -2.83 -11.59 -0.25
C TYR A 63 -3.61 -12.17 -1.39
N ASP A 64 -3.91 -11.35 -2.41
CA ASP A 64 -4.66 -11.74 -3.59
C ASP A 64 -4.58 -10.65 -4.67
N GLY A 65 -5.11 -10.91 -5.85
CA GLY A 65 -5.21 -9.95 -6.94
C GLY A 65 -5.90 -10.56 -8.14
N ASP A 66 -6.19 -9.74 -9.14
CA ASP A 66 -6.74 -10.20 -10.41
C ASP A 66 -6.25 -9.34 -11.58
N GLU A 67 -6.23 -9.95 -12.77
CA GLU A 67 -5.84 -9.31 -14.03
C GLU A 67 -6.74 -9.78 -15.17
N GLU A 68 -6.83 -8.95 -16.21
CA GLU A 68 -7.47 -9.28 -17.48
C GLU A 68 -6.58 -8.78 -18.62
N ASP A 69 -6.29 -9.65 -19.59
CA ASP A 69 -5.43 -9.36 -20.75
C ASP A 69 -4.05 -8.78 -20.41
N GLY A 70 -3.50 -9.13 -19.24
CA GLY A 70 -2.21 -8.63 -18.76
C GLY A 70 -2.27 -7.26 -18.07
N GLU A 71 -3.46 -6.67 -17.96
CA GLU A 71 -3.71 -5.47 -17.18
C GLU A 71 -4.26 -5.83 -15.81
N LEU A 72 -3.73 -5.19 -14.78
CA LEU A 72 -4.17 -5.36 -13.41
C LEU A 72 -5.61 -4.85 -13.25
N ILE A 73 -6.52 -5.66 -12.68
CA ILE A 73 -7.82 -5.17 -12.24
C ILE A 73 -7.68 -4.63 -10.81
N TRP A 74 -7.13 -5.46 -9.92
CA TRP A 74 -6.85 -5.12 -8.53
C TRP A 74 -5.74 -5.99 -7.96
N PHE A 75 -5.05 -5.51 -6.92
CA PHE A 75 -3.97 -6.26 -6.28
C PHE A 75 -3.83 -5.87 -4.83
N SER A 76 -3.82 -6.85 -3.93
CA SER A 76 -3.76 -6.66 -2.48
C SER A 76 -2.52 -7.33 -1.91
N PHE A 77 -1.71 -6.56 -1.19
CA PHE A 77 -0.50 -7.05 -0.55
C PHE A 77 -0.17 -6.24 0.70
N ARG A 78 0.78 -6.72 1.48
CA ARG A 78 1.45 -5.93 2.53
C ARG A 78 2.93 -5.73 2.22
N LEU A 79 3.42 -4.57 2.59
CA LEU A 79 4.85 -4.27 2.69
C LEU A 79 5.16 -4.01 4.16
N GLY A 80 5.93 -4.90 4.79
CA GLY A 80 6.03 -4.92 6.23
C GLY A 80 4.65 -5.12 6.85
N ASN A 81 4.18 -4.12 7.60
CA ASN A 81 2.87 -4.14 8.27
C ASN A 81 1.86 -3.17 7.64
N VAL A 82 2.16 -2.62 6.46
CA VAL A 82 1.27 -1.71 5.75
C VAL A 82 0.43 -2.51 4.77
N GLY A 83 -0.89 -2.50 4.93
CA GLY A 83 -1.82 -3.06 3.94
C GLY A 83 -1.97 -2.11 2.75
N MET A 84 -1.79 -2.63 1.54
CA MET A 84 -1.91 -1.88 0.29
C MET A 84 -2.86 -2.57 -0.66
N ASN A 85 -3.68 -1.78 -1.33
CA ASN A 85 -4.57 -2.23 -2.38
C ASN A 85 -4.40 -1.34 -3.60
N PHE A 86 -4.17 -1.97 -4.74
CA PHE A 86 -4.21 -1.33 -6.04
C PHE A 86 -5.54 -1.64 -6.71
N SER A 87 -6.05 -0.68 -7.47
CA SER A 87 -7.15 -0.89 -8.39
C SER A 87 -6.91 -0.09 -9.67
N ALA A 88 -7.11 -0.71 -10.83
CA ALA A 88 -7.03 0.03 -12.08
C ALA A 88 -8.16 1.06 -12.19
N ARG A 89 -7.79 2.21 -12.73
CA ARG A 89 -8.67 3.33 -13.09
C ARG A 89 -8.27 3.80 -14.49
N GLN A 90 -9.16 4.57 -15.13
CA GLN A 90 -8.89 5.12 -16.46
C GLN A 90 -7.63 6.02 -16.49
N GLU A 91 -7.28 6.63 -15.36
CA GLU A 91 -6.18 7.59 -15.24
C GLU A 91 -4.87 6.96 -14.74
N GLY A 92 -4.85 5.65 -14.51
CA GLY A 92 -3.70 4.90 -13.98
C GLY A 92 -4.09 3.97 -12.85
N LEU A 93 -3.20 3.79 -11.89
CA LEU A 93 -3.38 2.85 -10.78
C LEU A 93 -3.68 3.59 -9.49
N GLN A 94 -4.87 3.35 -8.92
CA GLN A 94 -5.22 3.88 -7.61
C GLN A 94 -4.58 3.01 -6.54
N LEU A 95 -3.73 3.59 -5.71
CA LEU A 95 -3.24 2.99 -4.47
C LEU A 95 -4.11 3.45 -3.31
N ASP A 96 -4.54 2.50 -2.51
CA ASP A 96 -5.16 2.66 -1.21
C ASP A 96 -4.26 2.00 -0.14
N MET A 97 -3.84 2.77 0.85
CA MET A 97 -2.94 2.33 1.92
C MET A 97 -3.58 2.66 3.27
N SER A 98 -3.76 1.64 4.08
CA SER A 98 -4.16 1.80 5.48
C SER A 98 -2.94 1.64 6.35
N CYS A 99 -2.68 2.61 7.21
CA CYS A 99 -1.65 2.45 8.22
C CYS A 99 -2.19 2.76 9.62
N GLU A 100 -1.75 1.95 10.57
CA GLU A 100 -2.27 1.86 11.93
C GLU A 100 -1.13 2.14 12.91
N LYS A 101 -1.37 2.90 13.98
CA LYS A 101 -0.37 3.16 15.03
C LYS A 101 -0.75 2.45 16.33
N HIS A 102 0.27 1.99 17.06
CA HIS A 102 0.16 1.35 18.38
C HIS A 102 0.22 2.30 19.58
N ALA A 103 -0.31 1.78 20.69
CA ALA A 103 -0.34 2.30 22.06
C ALA A 103 1.02 2.68 22.69
N HIS A 104 2.08 1.94 22.34
CA HIS A 104 3.27 1.82 23.21
C HIS A 104 4.60 2.21 22.58
N GLY A 105 4.62 2.82 21.40
CA GLY A 105 5.87 3.27 20.78
C GLY A 105 5.67 3.78 19.36
N ASP A 106 6.56 4.68 18.94
CA ASP A 106 6.29 5.62 17.86
C ASP A 106 6.46 5.09 16.43
N ASP A 107 7.11 3.94 16.17
CA ASP A 107 7.71 3.74 14.83
C ASP A 107 7.45 2.38 14.17
N ALA A 108 6.40 1.64 14.56
CA ALA A 108 6.10 0.38 13.87
C ALA A 108 4.61 0.22 13.66
N LEU A 109 4.21 0.26 12.38
CA LEU A 109 3.02 -0.39 11.89
C LEU A 109 3.12 -1.85 12.33
N ASP A 110 2.16 -2.43 13.05
CA ASP A 110 2.11 -3.85 13.43
C ASP A 110 0.63 -4.27 13.43
N TRP A 111 0.30 -5.44 12.90
CA TRP A 111 -1.08 -5.91 12.75
C TRP A 111 -1.57 -6.76 13.94
N THR A 112 -0.71 -6.97 14.96
CA THR A 112 -0.98 -7.92 16.05
C THR A 112 -1.42 -7.32 17.39
N ALA A 113 -1.45 -5.98 17.55
CA ALA A 113 -1.82 -5.36 18.83
C ALA A 113 -3.15 -4.58 18.77
N TRP A 114 -4.15 -5.09 19.49
CA TRP A 114 -5.57 -4.76 19.32
C TRP A 114 -6.13 -3.77 20.36
N ARG A 115 -5.32 -2.84 20.91
CA ARG A 115 -5.77 -1.94 21.98
C ARG A 115 -4.94 -0.65 22.03
N GLU A 116 -5.43 0.43 21.39
CA GLU A 116 -5.47 1.83 21.89
C GLU A 116 -5.54 2.86 20.73
N GLN A 117 -6.21 3.98 21.00
CA GLN A 117 -6.70 4.98 20.05
C GLN A 117 -5.68 6.11 19.84
N CYS A 118 -5.51 6.58 18.61
CA CYS A 118 -4.61 7.70 18.27
C CYS A 118 -5.12 9.11 18.64
N ALA A 119 -6.17 9.31 19.44
CA ALA A 119 -6.57 10.60 20.02
C ALA A 119 -6.30 11.87 19.15
N GLY A 120 -6.58 11.80 17.84
CA GLY A 120 -6.49 12.93 16.92
C GLY A 120 -5.08 13.54 16.70
N LYS A 121 -3.99 12.80 16.87
CA LYS A 121 -2.62 13.30 16.53
C LYS A 121 -1.85 12.33 15.63
N LEU A 122 -1.46 12.83 14.46
CA LEU A 122 -0.46 12.18 13.59
C LEU A 122 0.94 12.51 14.14
N PRO A 123 1.81 11.53 14.45
CA PRO A 123 3.19 11.82 14.86
C PRO A 123 3.97 12.50 13.73
N ASP A 124 4.96 13.34 14.07
CA ASP A 124 5.74 14.06 13.06
C ASP A 124 6.59 13.11 12.18
N ASP A 125 7.12 12.03 12.76
CA ASP A 125 7.98 11.03 12.07
C ASP A 125 7.18 10.00 11.27
N PHE A 126 5.87 9.95 11.47
CA PHE A 126 4.93 9.04 10.80
C PHE A 126 4.82 9.27 9.29
N TRP A 127 5.10 10.49 8.84
CA TRP A 127 5.11 10.85 7.42
C TRP A 127 6.27 10.20 6.66
N ILE A 128 7.31 9.75 7.36
CA ILE A 128 8.52 9.24 6.75
C ILE A 128 8.23 7.91 6.03
N GLU A 129 7.40 7.03 6.60
CA GLU A 129 7.22 5.68 6.07
C GLU A 129 6.31 5.63 4.82
N PRO A 130 5.08 6.19 4.81
CA PRO A 130 4.26 6.19 3.60
C PRO A 130 4.91 6.98 2.47
N ALA A 131 5.59 8.09 2.78
CA ALA A 131 6.31 8.86 1.77
C ALA A 131 7.51 8.09 1.19
N ALA A 132 8.23 7.30 2.00
CA ALA A 132 9.31 6.45 1.51
C ALA A 132 8.78 5.35 0.60
N ILE A 133 7.67 4.71 0.96
CA ILE A 133 7.00 3.69 0.13
C ILE A 133 6.57 4.29 -1.22
N LEU A 134 5.88 5.43 -1.19
CA LEU A 134 5.44 6.12 -2.41
C LEU A 134 6.61 6.48 -3.31
N ARG A 135 7.74 6.95 -2.75
CA ARG A 135 8.95 7.23 -3.52
C ARG A 135 9.52 5.98 -4.18
N LYS A 136 9.55 4.84 -3.48
CA LYS A 136 10.03 3.57 -4.06
C LYS A 136 9.14 3.11 -5.21
N LEU A 137 7.82 3.19 -5.04
CA LEU A 137 6.87 2.87 -6.10
C LEU A 137 7.04 3.79 -7.31
N LEU A 138 7.16 5.10 -7.09
CA LEU A 138 7.38 6.06 -8.17
C LEU A 138 8.74 5.86 -8.87
N ALA A 139 9.79 5.52 -8.12
CA ALA A 139 11.09 5.21 -8.69
C ALA A 139 11.04 3.94 -9.55
N LEU A 140 10.36 2.89 -9.07
CA LEU A 140 10.14 1.66 -9.84
C LEU A 140 9.40 1.96 -11.15
N ALA A 141 8.34 2.78 -11.09
CA ALA A 141 7.56 3.21 -12.24
C ALA A 141 8.42 3.92 -13.30
N ALA A 142 9.44 4.68 -12.87
CA ALA A 142 10.33 5.42 -13.74
C ALA A 142 11.43 4.56 -14.39
N THR A 143 11.77 3.42 -13.78
CA THR A 143 12.82 2.50 -14.30
C THR A 143 12.34 1.54 -15.39
N GLN A 144 11.04 1.47 -15.66
CA GLN A 144 10.47 0.61 -16.71
C GLN A 144 10.36 1.32 -18.08
N HIS A 145 11.13 2.40 -18.28
CA HIS A 145 11.23 3.14 -19.54
C HIS A 145 12.52 2.82 -20.31
#